data_AF-A0A956C073-F1
#
_entry.id   AF-A0A956C073-F1
#
_cell.length_a   1.000
_cell.length_b   1.000
_cell.length_c   1.000
_cell.angle_alpha   90.00
_cell.angle_beta   90.00
_cell.angle_gamma   90.00
#
_symmetry.space_group_name_H-M   'P 1'
#
loop_
_entity.id
_entity.type
_entity.pdbx_description
1 polymer ?
#
loop_
_entity_poly.entity_id
_entity_poly.type
_entity_poly.pdbx_seq_one_letter_code
_entity_poly.pdbx_strand_id
1 'polypeptide(L)'
;SRMRFEGGVHRVQRVPDTETQGRVHTSTVTVAILPEADEVDDVTIRDEDLQISIAASSGAGGQKVNRTNSAVQLLHRPTGMIVKCQDERSQIQNKAKAMKILKSRLLEIEQRAQQAAIAGERKGMVGSGDRAEKIRTYNFPQNRVTDHRIQLTLHNITAVMDGDLDELITALRTQHQADLLEQQSRKP
;
A
#
# COMPACT_ATOMS: atom_id res chain seq x y z
N SER A 1 6.84 -14.93 -8.03
CA SER A 1 5.53 -15.01 -7.35
C SER A 1 4.50 -15.62 -8.30
N ARG A 2 3.92 -16.76 -7.89
CA ARG A 2 2.91 -17.55 -8.64
C ARG A 2 1.61 -16.76 -8.86
N MET A 3 1.19 -15.98 -7.86
CA MET A 3 -0.11 -15.32 -7.86
C MET A 3 -0.17 -14.03 -8.67
N ARG A 4 0.96 -13.46 -9.14
CA ARG A 4 0.98 -12.13 -9.79
C ARG A 4 -0.02 -11.94 -10.94
N PHE A 5 -0.42 -13.02 -11.61
CA PHE A 5 -1.33 -13.01 -12.75
C PHE A 5 -2.81 -13.00 -12.35
N GLU A 6 -3.12 -13.14 -11.07
CA GLU A 6 -4.47 -13.03 -10.52
C GLU A 6 -4.85 -11.58 -10.20
N GLY A 7 -3.95 -10.61 -10.43
CA GLY A 7 -4.27 -9.20 -10.28
C GLY A 7 -5.16 -8.71 -11.42
N GLY A 8 -6.27 -8.04 -11.09
CA GLY A 8 -7.18 -7.43 -12.06
C GLY A 8 -8.66 -7.65 -11.75
N VAL A 9 -9.51 -7.42 -12.76
CA VAL A 9 -10.97 -7.57 -12.65
C VAL A 9 -11.39 -8.99 -13.00
N HIS A 10 -12.09 -9.64 -12.09
CA HIS A 10 -12.71 -10.95 -12.26
C HIS A 10 -14.22 -10.80 -12.38
N ARG A 11 -14.82 -11.42 -13.39
CA ARG A 11 -16.26 -11.42 -13.63
C ARG A 11 -16.85 -12.76 -13.25
N VAL A 12 -17.96 -12.77 -12.53
CA VAL A 12 -18.71 -14.00 -12.21
C VAL A 12 -20.12 -13.92 -12.79
N GLN A 13 -20.57 -15.02 -13.38
CA GLN A 13 -21.92 -15.21 -13.90
C GLN A 13 -22.52 -16.43 -13.20
N ARG A 14 -23.49 -16.19 -12.31
CA ARG A 14 -24.15 -17.23 -11.52
C ARG A 14 -25.58 -16.83 -11.16
N VAL A 15 -26.39 -17.79 -10.70
CA VAL A 15 -27.61 -17.50 -9.96
C VAL A 15 -27.19 -17.19 -8.51
N PRO A 16 -27.41 -15.97 -7.99
CA PRO A 16 -27.07 -15.64 -6.61
C PRO A 16 -27.98 -16.37 -5.62
N ASP A 17 -27.47 -16.63 -4.41
CA ASP A 17 -28.26 -17.26 -3.34
C ASP A 17 -29.42 -16.36 -2.87
N THR A 18 -29.34 -15.06 -3.12
CA THR A 18 -30.37 -14.06 -2.81
C THR A 18 -31.44 -13.92 -3.90
N GLU A 19 -31.37 -14.69 -4.99
CA GLU A 19 -32.26 -14.57 -6.15
C GLU A 19 -33.31 -15.70 -6.18
N THR A 20 -34.59 -15.33 -6.20
CA THR A 20 -35.71 -16.28 -6.10
C THR A 20 -36.15 -16.82 -7.46
N GLN A 21 -35.93 -16.11 -8.56
CA GLN A 21 -36.41 -16.49 -9.90
C GLN A 21 -35.41 -17.31 -10.74
N GLY A 22 -34.24 -17.66 -10.17
CA GLY A 22 -33.22 -18.43 -10.90
C GLY A 22 -32.54 -17.66 -12.02
N ARG A 23 -32.61 -16.32 -12.01
CA ARG A 23 -31.98 -15.47 -13.04
C ARG A 23 -30.46 -15.42 -12.83
N VAL A 24 -29.72 -15.50 -13.94
CA VAL A 24 -28.26 -15.39 -13.90
C VAL A 24 -27.87 -13.93 -13.79
N HIS A 25 -27.14 -13.58 -12.73
CA HIS A 25 -26.58 -12.25 -12.52
C HIS A 25 -25.10 -12.24 -12.89
N THR A 26 -24.63 -11.07 -13.34
CA THR A 26 -23.21 -10.82 -13.61
C THR A 26 -22.66 -9.85 -12.57
N SER A 27 -21.73 -10.33 -11.74
CA SER A 27 -21.01 -9.54 -10.74
C SER A 27 -19.53 -9.40 -11.12
N THR A 28 -18.86 -8.40 -10.55
CA THR A 28 -17.42 -8.17 -10.72
C THR A 28 -16.75 -8.13 -9.36
N VAL A 29 -15.49 -8.57 -9.33
CA VAL A 29 -14.60 -8.56 -8.17
C VAL A 29 -13.24 -8.08 -8.66
N THR A 30 -12.54 -7.30 -7.86
CA THR A 30 -11.18 -6.85 -8.18
C THR A 30 -10.18 -7.44 -7.20
N VAL A 31 -9.05 -7.89 -7.73
CA VAL A 31 -7.97 -8.49 -6.95
C VAL A 31 -6.71 -7.67 -7.19
N ALA A 32 -6.07 -7.24 -6.10
CA ALA A 32 -4.79 -6.54 -6.14
C ALA A 32 -3.74 -7.41 -5.47
N ILE A 33 -2.55 -7.48 -6.06
CA ILE A 33 -1.48 -8.36 -5.60
C ILE A 33 -0.23 -7.54 -5.45
N LEU A 34 0.07 -7.22 -4.20
CA LEU A 34 1.22 -6.44 -3.80
C LEU A 34 2.23 -7.39 -3.12
N PRO A 35 3.54 -7.21 -3.37
CA PRO A 35 4.53 -7.88 -2.54
C PRO A 35 4.36 -7.43 -1.09
N GLU A 36 4.67 -8.32 -0.15
CA GLU A 36 4.81 -7.93 1.25
C GLU A 36 5.96 -6.91 1.33
N ALA A 37 5.68 -5.77 1.95
CA ALA A 37 6.65 -4.73 2.22
C ALA A 37 6.83 -4.68 3.74
N ASP A 38 8.08 -4.57 4.18
CA ASP A 38 8.36 -4.33 5.60
C ASP A 38 7.71 -3.01 6.02
N GLU A 39 6.98 -3.02 7.13
CA GLU A 39 6.44 -1.79 7.70
C GLU A 39 7.60 -0.92 8.19
N VAL A 40 7.50 0.39 7.96
CA VAL A 40 8.45 1.32 8.56
C VAL A 40 8.14 1.37 10.06
N ASP A 41 8.86 0.56 10.82
CA ASP A 41 8.71 0.44 12.27
C ASP A 41 9.57 1.43 13.05
N ASP A 42 10.69 1.87 12.46
CA ASP A 42 11.59 2.80 13.12
C ASP A 42 12.25 3.82 12.18
N VAL A 43 12.28 5.07 12.62
CA VAL A 43 13.01 6.16 11.96
C VAL A 43 14.25 6.49 12.78
N THR A 44 15.41 6.21 12.19
CA THR A 44 16.70 6.58 12.79
C THR A 44 16.99 8.05 12.52
N ILE A 45 16.94 8.87 13.55
CA ILE A 45 17.33 10.29 13.48
C ILE A 45 18.81 10.39 13.86
N ARG A 46 19.63 10.94 12.96
CA ARG A 46 21.03 11.23 13.26
C ARG A 46 21.15 12.61 13.91
N ASP A 47 22.05 12.72 14.89
CA ASP A 47 22.27 13.99 15.58
C ASP A 47 22.83 15.08 14.63
N GLU A 48 23.54 14.70 13.57
CA GLU A 48 24.07 15.60 12.54
C GLU A 48 22.96 16.33 11.74
N ASP A 49 21.80 15.70 11.60
CA ASP A 49 20.65 16.23 10.86
C ASP A 49 19.80 17.19 11.70
N LEU A 50 20.14 17.34 13.00
CA LEU A 50 19.39 18.15 13.94
C LEU A 50 20.08 19.48 14.22
N GLN A 51 19.31 20.55 14.11
CA GLN A 51 19.67 21.85 14.66
C GLN A 51 18.88 22.09 15.94
N ILE A 52 19.59 22.19 17.05
CA ILE A 52 19.02 22.40 18.38
C ILE A 52 19.19 23.87 18.75
N SER A 53 18.07 24.56 18.97
CA SER A 53 18.02 25.92 19.48
C SER A 53 17.42 25.92 20.88
N ILE A 54 18.02 26.65 21.81
CA ILE A 54 17.56 26.76 23.20
C ILE A 54 17.14 28.20 23.43
N ALA A 55 15.97 28.40 24.05
CA ALA A 55 15.43 29.72 24.34
C ALA A 55 14.94 29.83 25.78
N ALA A 56 14.72 31.06 26.24
CA ALA A 56 13.96 31.31 27.46
C ALA A 56 12.52 30.83 27.26
N SER A 57 11.99 30.11 28.25
CA SER A 57 10.61 29.61 28.19
C SER A 57 9.62 30.76 28.32
N SER A 58 8.56 30.74 27.53
CA SER A 58 7.50 31.74 27.60
C SER A 58 6.33 31.24 28.46
N GLY A 59 5.84 32.06 29.39
CA GLY A 59 4.69 31.71 30.23
C GLY A 59 4.56 32.49 31.53
N ALA A 60 3.47 32.25 32.27
CA ALA A 60 3.14 32.89 33.55
C ALA A 60 4.01 32.41 34.74
N GLY A 61 5.32 32.36 34.54
CA GLY A 61 6.27 32.04 35.60
C GLY A 61 7.02 33.28 36.04
N GLY A 62 7.22 33.44 37.35
CA GLY A 62 7.95 34.57 37.92
C GLY A 62 9.41 34.68 37.46
N GLN A 63 10.24 35.46 38.16
CA GLN A 63 11.62 35.79 37.77
C GLN A 63 12.49 34.60 37.33
N LYS A 64 12.23 33.39 37.86
CA LYS A 64 12.94 32.15 37.50
C LYS A 64 12.69 31.70 36.05
N VAL A 65 11.50 31.89 35.50
CA VAL A 65 11.18 31.52 34.11
C VAL A 65 11.84 32.46 33.11
N ASN A 66 11.91 33.75 33.45
CA ASN A 66 12.59 34.76 32.62
C ASN A 66 14.12 34.59 32.58
N ARG A 67 14.73 33.89 33.56
CA ARG A 67 16.18 33.67 33.63
C ARG A 67 16.64 32.28 33.20
N THR A 68 15.75 31.29 33.16
CA THR A 68 16.13 29.89 32.90
C THR A 68 15.82 29.50 31.45
N ASN A 69 16.87 29.26 30.67
CA ASN A 69 16.77 28.76 29.29
C ASN A 69 16.42 27.27 29.28
N SER A 70 15.13 26.95 29.35
CA SER A 70 14.64 25.57 29.40
C SER A 70 13.84 25.15 28.17
N ALA A 71 13.38 26.08 27.33
CA ALA A 71 12.66 25.75 26.09
C ALA A 71 13.63 25.24 25.03
N VAL A 72 13.26 24.13 24.38
CA VAL A 72 14.05 23.49 23.33
C VAL A 72 13.27 23.50 22.02
N GLN A 73 13.93 23.91 20.95
CA GLN A 73 13.47 23.81 19.58
C GLN A 73 14.41 22.90 18.81
N LEU A 74 13.86 21.87 18.18
CA LEU A 74 14.56 20.98 17.25
C LEU A 74 14.10 21.30 15.83
N LEU A 75 15.06 21.46 14.93
CA LEU A 75 14.85 21.53 13.49
C LEU A 75 15.51 20.30 12.86
N HIS A 76 14.75 19.48 12.15
CA HIS A 76 15.29 18.41 11.31
C HIS A 76 15.62 19.00 9.94
N ARG A 77 16.91 19.15 9.61
CA ARG A 77 17.37 19.81 8.39
C ARG A 77 16.85 19.14 7.11
N PRO A 78 16.87 17.79 6.97
CA PRO A 78 16.43 17.14 5.73
C PRO A 78 14.95 17.35 5.41
N THR A 79 14.08 17.36 6.42
CA THR A 79 12.63 17.53 6.22
C THR A 79 12.13 18.95 6.47
N GLY A 80 12.97 19.83 7.02
CA GLY A 80 12.61 21.18 7.45
C GLY A 80 11.66 21.23 8.67
N MET A 81 11.40 20.09 9.31
CA MET A 81 10.39 20.00 10.37
C MET A 81 10.89 20.60 11.69
N ILE A 82 10.08 21.47 12.28
CA ILE A 82 10.39 22.15 13.54
C ILE A 82 9.48 21.64 14.64
N VAL A 83 10.08 21.19 15.75
CA VAL A 83 9.37 20.79 16.97
C VAL A 83 9.86 21.65 18.13
N LYS A 84 8.93 22.21 18.90
CA LYS A 84 9.22 23.02 20.09
C LYS A 84 8.63 22.34 21.32
N CYS A 85 9.38 22.32 22.42
CA CYS A 85 8.91 21.78 23.70
C CYS A 85 9.41 22.66 24.85
N GLN A 86 8.48 23.03 25.74
CA GLN A 86 8.76 23.88 26.91
C GLN A 86 7.96 23.43 28.15
N ASP A 87 7.48 22.18 28.15
CA ASP A 87 6.54 21.69 29.16
C ASP A 87 7.21 21.47 30.52
N GLU A 88 8.48 21.05 30.49
CA GLU A 88 9.25 20.72 31.69
C GLU A 88 10.19 21.87 32.10
N ARG A 89 10.59 21.87 33.38
CA ARG A 89 11.56 22.85 33.90
C ARG A 89 12.99 22.58 33.45
N SER A 90 13.29 21.36 33.00
CA SER A 90 14.62 20.91 32.60
C SER A 90 14.76 20.86 31.08
N GLN A 91 15.85 21.47 30.57
CA GLN A 91 16.20 21.43 29.16
C GLN A 91 16.38 19.99 28.64
N ILE A 92 16.97 19.10 29.44
CA ILE A 92 17.24 17.70 29.02
C ILE A 92 15.92 16.96 28.81
N GLN A 93 14.95 17.16 29.70
CA GLN A 93 13.62 16.55 29.60
C GLN A 93 12.85 17.11 28.41
N ASN A 94 12.90 18.43 28.18
CA ASN A 94 12.31 19.06 27.00
C ASN A 94 12.96 18.58 25.70
N LYS A 95 14.29 18.38 25.66
CA LYS A 95 15.00 17.81 24.51
C LYS A 95 14.54 16.37 24.24
N ALA A 96 14.46 15.52 25.27
CA ALA A 96 14.02 14.13 25.11
C ALA A 96 12.57 14.05 24.60
N LYS A 97 11.68 14.91 25.12
CA LYS A 97 10.28 14.98 24.68
C LYS A 97 10.16 15.51 23.25
N ALA A 98 10.91 16.56 22.90
CA ALA A 98 10.98 17.08 21.55
C ALA A 98 11.50 16.03 20.55
N MET A 99 12.52 15.26 20.92
CA MET A 99 13.04 14.14 20.10
C MET A 99 11.97 13.06 19.86
N LYS A 100 11.23 12.68 20.91
CA LYS A 100 10.15 11.69 20.78
C LYS A 100 9.03 12.18 19.85
N ILE A 101 8.64 13.45 19.97
CA ILE A 101 7.64 14.07 19.11
C ILE A 101 8.15 14.13 17.66
N LEU A 102 9.40 14.56 17.46
CA LEU A 102 10.02 14.63 16.13
C LEU A 102 10.05 13.25 15.46
N LYS A 103 10.47 12.22 16.19
CA LYS A 103 10.49 10.82 15.72
C LYS A 103 9.11 10.33 15.33
N SER A 104 8.11 10.54 16.19
CA SER A 104 6.72 10.16 15.89
C SER A 104 6.17 10.86 14.64
N ARG A 105 6.51 12.14 14.44
CA ARG A 105 6.06 12.90 13.27
C ARG A 105 6.77 12.45 11.98
N LEU A 106 8.07 12.16 12.03
CA LEU A 106 8.81 11.63 10.89
C LEU A 106 8.28 10.26 10.48
N LEU A 107 8.04 9.39 11.47
CA LEU A 107 7.42 8.08 11.26
C LEU A 107 6.06 8.20 10.58
N GLU A 108 5.20 9.10 11.06
CA GLU A 108 3.87 9.33 10.46
C GLU A 108 3.98 9.78 8.99
N ILE A 109 4.95 10.63 8.65
CA ILE A 109 5.19 11.09 7.27
C ILE A 109 5.62 9.93 6.38
N GLU A 110 6.56 9.12 6.85
CA GLU A 110 7.11 8.02 6.08
C GLU A 110 6.07 6.91 5.87
N GLN A 111 5.33 6.55 6.93
CA GLN A 111 4.20 5.64 6.84
C GLN A 111 3.12 6.16 5.88
N ARG A 112 2.79 7.46 5.93
CA ARG A 112 1.84 8.06 4.98
C ARG A 112 2.35 8.00 3.54
N ALA A 113 3.64 8.26 3.31
CA ALA A 113 4.24 8.18 1.99
C ALA A 113 4.22 6.74 1.45
N GLN A 114 4.57 5.75 2.28
CA GLN A 114 4.49 4.33 1.96
C GLN A 114 3.05 3.92 1.63
N GLN A 115 2.08 4.28 2.48
CA GLN A 115 0.66 4.00 2.24
C GLN A 115 0.15 4.66 0.96
N ALA A 116 0.56 5.90 0.67
CA ALA A 116 0.18 6.59 -0.55
C ALA A 116 0.76 5.91 -1.80
N ALA A 117 2.01 5.44 -1.74
CA ALA A 117 2.64 4.68 -2.81
C ALA A 117 1.90 3.35 -3.04
N ILE A 118 1.64 2.58 -1.99
CA ILE A 118 0.88 1.32 -2.04
C ILE A 118 -0.53 1.55 -2.59
N ALA A 119 -1.22 2.59 -2.13
CA ALA A 119 -2.55 2.93 -2.62
C ALA A 119 -2.54 3.31 -4.10
N GLY A 120 -1.50 4.03 -4.56
CA GLY A 120 -1.28 4.36 -5.96
C GLY A 120 -1.08 3.12 -6.82
N GLU A 121 -0.17 2.23 -6.40
CA GLU A 121 0.08 0.95 -7.08
C GLU A 121 -1.18 0.08 -7.14
N ARG A 122 -1.88 -0.06 -5.99
CA ARG A 122 -3.14 -0.80 -5.91
C ARG A 122 -4.18 -0.25 -6.88
N LYS A 123 -4.33 1.08 -6.95
CA LYS A 123 -5.28 1.74 -7.84
C LYS A 123 -4.92 1.47 -9.32
N GLY A 124 -3.63 1.46 -9.64
CA GLY A 124 -3.14 1.09 -10.97
C GLY A 124 -3.48 -0.36 -11.35
N MET A 125 -3.39 -1.30 -10.41
CA MET A 125 -3.71 -2.73 -10.67
C MET A 125 -5.21 -3.01 -10.78
N VAL A 126 -6.02 -2.33 -9.97
CA VAL A 126 -7.47 -2.58 -9.86
C VAL A 126 -8.26 -1.95 -11.01
N GLY A 127 -7.72 -0.90 -11.63
CA GLY A 127 -8.40 -0.18 -12.69
C GLY A 127 -9.67 0.55 -12.19
N SER A 128 -10.66 0.67 -13.07
CA SER A 128 -11.97 1.25 -12.72
C SER A 128 -12.90 0.22 -12.07
N GLY A 129 -12.58 -1.07 -12.19
CA GLY A 129 -13.45 -2.17 -11.73
C GLY A 129 -14.63 -2.44 -12.66
N ASP A 130 -14.63 -1.85 -13.86
CA ASP A 130 -15.71 -2.02 -14.83
C ASP A 130 -15.71 -3.42 -15.46
N ARG A 131 -16.90 -3.87 -15.88
CA ARG A 131 -17.14 -5.18 -16.51
C ARG A 131 -16.35 -5.37 -17.81
N ALA A 132 -15.96 -4.28 -18.46
CA ALA A 132 -15.16 -4.30 -19.68
C ALA A 132 -13.72 -4.77 -19.42
N GLU A 133 -13.14 -4.38 -18.28
CA GLU A 133 -11.74 -4.61 -17.89
C GLU A 133 -11.47 -6.04 -17.36
N LYS A 134 -12.44 -6.95 -17.50
CA LYS A 134 -12.32 -8.33 -17.01
C LYS A 134 -11.10 -9.05 -17.61
N ILE A 135 -10.25 -9.58 -16.75
CA ILE A 135 -9.19 -10.52 -17.15
C ILE A 135 -9.73 -11.95 -17.20
N ARG A 136 -10.73 -12.28 -16.38
CA ARG A 136 -11.30 -13.62 -16.31
C ARG A 136 -12.81 -13.61 -16.12
N THR A 137 -13.50 -14.56 -16.74
CA THR A 137 -14.92 -14.82 -16.52
C THR A 137 -15.11 -16.21 -15.92
N TYR A 138 -15.78 -16.28 -14.78
CA TYR A 138 -16.29 -17.49 -14.15
C TYR A 138 -17.76 -17.66 -14.50
N ASN A 139 -18.10 -18.64 -15.32
CA ASN A 139 -19.47 -18.92 -15.75
C ASN A 139 -19.95 -20.23 -15.11
N PHE A 140 -20.74 -20.10 -14.05
CA PHE A 140 -21.27 -21.25 -13.31
C PHE A 140 -22.30 -22.06 -14.12
N PRO A 141 -23.27 -21.46 -14.83
CA PRO A 141 -24.23 -22.22 -15.65
C PRO A 141 -23.59 -23.11 -16.71
N GLN A 142 -22.42 -22.72 -17.24
CA GLN A 142 -21.69 -23.48 -18.26
C GLN A 142 -20.49 -24.27 -17.70
N ASN A 143 -20.33 -24.29 -16.36
CA ASN A 143 -19.21 -24.94 -15.66
C ASN A 143 -17.84 -24.58 -16.26
N ARG A 144 -17.56 -23.28 -16.46
CA ARG A 144 -16.41 -22.84 -17.25
C ARG A 144 -15.74 -21.59 -16.74
N VAL A 145 -14.42 -21.54 -16.92
CA VAL A 145 -13.57 -20.39 -16.61
C VAL A 145 -12.81 -19.99 -17.86
N THR A 146 -12.90 -18.72 -18.24
CA THR A 146 -12.20 -18.18 -19.42
C THR A 146 -11.30 -17.03 -19.00
N ASP A 147 -10.01 -17.13 -19.27
CA ASP A 147 -9.05 -16.03 -19.15
C ASP A 147 -8.93 -15.31 -20.50
N HIS A 148 -9.36 -14.05 -20.55
CA HIS A 148 -9.49 -13.27 -21.79
C HIS A 148 -8.15 -12.78 -22.32
N ARG A 149 -7.08 -12.79 -21.50
CA ARG A 149 -5.75 -12.33 -21.91
C ARG A 149 -5.13 -13.27 -22.93
N ILE A 150 -5.31 -14.57 -22.71
CA ILE A 150 -4.78 -15.65 -23.55
C ILE A 150 -5.87 -16.44 -24.27
N GLN A 151 -7.15 -16.04 -24.10
CA GLN A 151 -8.34 -16.71 -24.63
C GLN A 151 -8.44 -18.20 -24.25
N LEU A 152 -7.80 -18.60 -23.15
CA LEU A 152 -7.84 -19.97 -22.63
C LEU A 152 -9.16 -20.19 -21.87
N THR A 153 -9.79 -21.32 -22.14
CA THR A 153 -11.08 -21.68 -21.56
C THR A 153 -11.02 -23.09 -20.98
N LEU A 154 -11.28 -23.22 -19.67
CA LEU A 154 -11.30 -24.48 -18.94
C LEU A 154 -12.72 -24.83 -18.51
N HIS A 155 -13.13 -26.08 -18.72
CA HIS A 155 -14.48 -26.58 -18.41
C HIS A 155 -14.54 -27.31 -17.07
N ASN A 156 -13.95 -26.71 -16.02
CA ASN A 156 -13.95 -27.29 -14.68
C ASN A 156 -13.92 -26.17 -13.62
N ILE A 157 -15.03 -25.43 -13.48
CA ILE A 157 -15.07 -24.29 -12.56
C ILE A 157 -14.86 -24.71 -11.11
N THR A 158 -15.36 -25.88 -10.72
CA THR A 158 -15.31 -26.36 -9.34
C THR A 158 -13.88 -26.57 -8.90
N ALA A 159 -13.06 -27.30 -9.69
CA ALA A 159 -11.65 -27.50 -9.35
C ALA A 159 -10.86 -26.18 -9.27
N VAL A 160 -11.13 -25.26 -10.20
CA VAL A 160 -10.50 -23.92 -10.19
C VAL A 160 -10.87 -23.15 -8.93
N MET A 161 -12.13 -23.22 -8.49
CA MET A 161 -12.60 -22.59 -7.25
C MET A 161 -12.05 -23.26 -5.99
N ASP A 162 -11.77 -24.56 -6.05
CA ASP A 162 -11.14 -25.33 -4.96
C ASP A 162 -9.61 -25.15 -4.90
N GLY A 163 -9.02 -24.37 -5.81
CA GLY A 163 -7.61 -23.96 -5.79
C GLY A 163 -6.73 -24.59 -6.88
N ASP A 164 -7.27 -25.43 -7.76
CA ASP A 164 -6.55 -25.97 -8.90
C ASP A 164 -6.39 -24.92 -10.01
N LEU A 165 -5.40 -24.04 -9.81
CA LEU A 165 -5.07 -22.94 -10.71
C LEU A 165 -3.83 -23.22 -11.57
N ASP A 166 -3.22 -24.39 -11.45
CA ASP A 166 -1.90 -24.67 -12.02
C ASP A 166 -1.89 -24.60 -13.55
N GLU A 167 -2.94 -25.10 -14.20
CA GLU A 167 -3.09 -25.03 -15.66
C GLU A 167 -3.19 -23.58 -16.16
N LEU A 168 -4.03 -22.76 -15.51
CA LEU A 168 -4.20 -21.34 -15.86
C LEU A 168 -2.90 -20.55 -15.67
N ILE A 169 -2.28 -20.69 -14.50
CA ILE A 169 -1.07 -19.94 -14.16
C ILE A 169 0.10 -20.34 -15.06
N THR A 170 0.22 -21.64 -15.37
CA THR A 170 1.28 -22.12 -16.27
C THR A 170 1.10 -21.56 -17.67
N ALA A 171 -0.12 -21.59 -18.22
CA ALA A 171 -0.40 -21.02 -19.53
C ALA A 171 -0.11 -19.51 -19.60
N LEU A 172 -0.54 -18.75 -18.58
CA LEU A 172 -0.28 -17.31 -18.47
C LEU A 172 1.21 -17.00 -18.36
N ARG A 173 1.95 -17.78 -17.57
CA ARG A 173 3.40 -17.58 -17.41
C ARG A 173 4.14 -17.83 -18.71
N THR A 174 3.79 -18.90 -19.44
CA THR A 174 4.39 -19.24 -20.71
C THR A 174 4.16 -18.15 -21.76
N GLN A 175 2.91 -17.66 -21.88
CA GLN A 175 2.58 -16.55 -22.78
C GLN A 175 3.34 -15.28 -22.41
N HIS A 176 3.36 -14.91 -21.12
CA HIS A 176 4.10 -13.74 -20.66
C HIS A 176 5.61 -13.82 -20.95
N GLN A 177 6.21 -15.00 -20.81
CA GLN A 177 7.62 -15.20 -21.12
C GLN A 177 7.89 -15.10 -22.64
N ALA A 178 6.98 -15.61 -23.47
CA ALA A 178 7.06 -15.45 -24.92
C ALA A 178 7.00 -13.97 -25.33
N ASP A 179 6.04 -13.21 -24.77
CA ASP A 179 5.88 -11.77 -25.04
C ASP A 179 7.14 -10.97 -24.67
N LEU A 180 7.76 -11.30 -23.53
CA LEU A 180 9.00 -10.65 -23.07
C LEU A 180 10.17 -10.92 -24.02
N LEU A 181 10.32 -12.16 -24.49
CA LEU A 181 11.37 -12.52 -25.45
C LEU A 181 11.15 -11.82 -26.79
N GLU A 182 9.91 -11.74 -27.27
CA GLU A 182 9.58 -11.03 -28.50
C GLU A 182 9.92 -9.52 -28.37
N GLN A 183 9.55 -8.89 -27.25
CA GLN A 183 9.88 -7.49 -26.99
C GLN A 183 11.39 -7.23 -26.92
N GLN A 184 12.16 -8.17 -26.37
CA GLN A 184 13.62 -8.08 -26.34
C GLN A 184 14.21 -8.22 -27.75
N SER A 185 13.69 -9.13 -28.56
CA SER A 185 14.13 -9.30 -29.95
C SER A 185 13.76 -8.12 -30.87
N ARG A 186 12.74 -7.34 -30.48
CA ARG A 186 12.21 -6.20 -31.22
C ARG A 186 12.84 -4.86 -30.81
N LYS A 187 13.62 -4.81 -29.73
CA LYS A 187 14.40 -3.61 -29.37
C LYS A 187 15.60 -3.50 -30.34
N PRO A 188 15.74 -2.39 -31.08
CA PRO A 188 16.83 -2.18 -32.02
C PRO A 188 18.20 -2.02 -31.33
#